data_AF-A0A2P6W4I8-F1
#
_entry.id   AF-A0A2P6W4I8-F1
#
_cell.length_a   1.000
_cell.length_b   1.000
_cell.length_c   1.000
_cell.angle_alpha   90.00
_cell.angle_beta   90.00
_cell.angle_gamma   90.00
#
_symmetry.space_group_name_H-M   'P 1'
#
loop_
_entity.id
_entity.type
_entity.pdbx_description
1 polymer ?
#
loop_
_entity_poly.entity_id
_entity_poly.type
_entity_poly.pdbx_seq_one_letter_code
_entity_poly.pdbx_strand_id
1 'polypeptide(L)'
;MKLSSQAKEILKQLKQHSELTVGDLENEGYDQSMVNRAAIELEEKELIEIEEDEILGYDLTEEGEKIIERGSPEYQLVERVKKGDDRFSELQDIDLDLALGKAREKNLVEIDEGVVELT
;
A
#
# COMPACT_ATOMS: atom_id res chain seq x y z
N MET A 1 14.59 -3.58 43.26
CA MET A 1 14.61 -4.02 41.85
C MET A 1 15.78 -3.37 41.12
N LYS A 2 16.51 -4.10 40.27
CA LYS A 2 17.56 -3.52 39.43
C LYS A 2 17.00 -3.30 38.02
N LEU A 3 17.16 -2.07 37.53
CA LEU A 3 16.86 -1.65 36.16
C LEU A 3 18.16 -1.44 35.38
N SER A 4 18.15 -1.74 34.09
CA SER A 4 19.26 -1.37 33.18
C SER A 4 19.43 0.16 33.11
N SER A 5 20.59 0.62 32.63
CA SER A 5 20.82 2.06 32.39
C SER A 5 19.85 2.61 31.36
N GLN A 6 19.49 1.80 30.36
CA GLN A 6 18.58 2.13 29.27
C GLN A 6 17.15 2.31 29.77
N ALA A 7 16.62 1.32 30.51
CA ALA A 7 15.29 1.39 31.12
C ALA A 7 15.12 2.59 32.06
N LYS A 8 16.17 2.93 32.83
CA LYS A 8 16.15 4.15 33.66
C LYS A 8 16.10 5.43 32.84
N GLU A 9 16.73 5.46 31.67
CA GLU A 9 16.71 6.64 30.82
C GLU A 9 15.33 6.83 30.20
N ILE A 10 14.72 5.77 29.67
CA ILE A 10 13.36 5.83 29.11
C ILE A 10 12.33 6.25 30.16
N LEU A 11 12.41 5.73 31.40
CA LEU A 11 11.55 6.19 32.49
C LEU A 11 11.70 7.69 32.80
N LYS A 12 12.89 8.26 32.66
CA LYS A 12 13.07 9.71 32.86
C LYS A 12 12.40 10.51 31.75
N GLN A 13 12.42 10.02 30.51
CA GLN A 13 11.73 10.65 29.40
C GLN A 13 10.21 10.59 29.61
N LEU A 14 9.68 9.42 29.99
CA LEU A 14 8.26 9.24 30.35
C LEU A 14 7.82 10.03 31.60
N LYS A 15 8.77 10.45 32.44
CA LYS A 15 8.44 11.36 33.54
C LYS A 15 8.16 12.79 33.06
N GLN A 16 8.79 13.21 31.96
CA GLN A 16 8.61 14.54 31.37
C GLN A 16 7.38 14.57 30.46
N HIS A 17 7.05 13.43 29.85
CA HIS A 17 5.95 13.24 28.91
C HIS A 17 5.13 12.02 29.33
N SER A 18 3.84 12.20 29.62
CA SER A 18 3.00 11.10 30.11
C SER A 18 2.91 9.91 29.16
N GLU A 19 3.05 10.17 27.86
CA GLU A 19 3.04 9.18 26.77
C GLU A 19 4.15 9.56 25.79
N LEU A 20 4.85 8.55 25.27
CA LEU A 20 5.86 8.68 24.22
C LEU A 20 5.79 7.47 23.32
N THR A 21 5.78 7.70 22.01
CA THR A 21 5.94 6.62 21.03
C THR A 21 7.42 6.29 20.86
N VAL A 22 7.70 5.11 20.31
CA VAL A 22 9.06 4.75 19.90
C VAL A 22 9.62 5.78 18.90
N GLY A 23 8.78 6.26 17.99
CA GLY A 23 9.15 7.27 17.00
C GLY A 23 9.53 8.62 17.61
N ASP A 24 8.86 9.06 18.68
CA ASP A 24 9.23 10.28 19.40
C ASP A 24 10.66 10.19 19.96
N LEU A 25 10.99 9.05 20.58
CA LEU A 25 12.33 8.80 21.10
C LEU A 25 13.37 8.65 20.00
N GLU A 26 13.03 8.04 18.85
CA GLU A 26 13.93 8.00 17.70
C GLU A 26 14.25 9.42 17.18
N ASN A 27 13.26 10.31 17.13
CA ASN A 27 13.45 11.71 16.74
C ASN A 27 14.35 12.49 17.72
N GLU A 28 14.40 12.08 18.99
CA GLU A 28 15.34 12.61 19.99
C GLU A 28 16.75 11.96 19.90
N GLY A 29 16.95 11.02 18.98
CA GLY A 29 18.23 10.38 18.70
C GLY A 29 18.48 9.07 19.44
N TYR A 30 17.46 8.47 20.05
CA TYR A 30 17.57 7.14 20.63
C TYR A 30 17.53 6.05 19.56
N ASP A 31 18.32 4.99 19.76
CA ASP A 31 18.26 3.80 18.91
C ASP A 31 16.97 3.01 19.15
N GLN A 32 16.22 2.70 18.10
CA GLN A 32 14.95 1.98 18.17
C GLN A 32 15.05 0.66 18.94
N SER A 33 16.08 -0.13 18.64
CA SER A 33 16.28 -1.44 19.26
C SER A 33 16.58 -1.31 20.75
N MET A 34 17.27 -0.24 21.15
CA MET A 34 17.51 0.10 22.54
C MET A 34 16.21 0.49 23.26
N VAL A 35 15.42 1.38 22.66
CA VAL A 35 14.12 1.80 23.20
C VAL A 35 13.21 0.59 23.41
N ASN A 36 13.06 -0.28 22.41
CA ASN A 36 12.21 -1.46 22.49
C ASN A 36 12.64 -2.42 23.61
N ARG A 37 13.95 -2.72 23.74
CA ARG A 37 14.44 -3.56 24.84
C ARG A 37 14.19 -2.94 26.21
N ALA A 38 14.38 -1.63 26.32
CA ALA A 38 14.13 -0.90 27.55
C ALA A 38 12.64 -0.88 27.91
N ALA A 39 11.76 -0.65 26.94
CA ALA A 39 10.31 -0.68 27.12
C ALA A 39 9.84 -2.06 27.59
N ILE A 40 10.28 -3.15 26.93
CA ILE A 40 9.96 -4.53 27.33
C ILE A 40 10.41 -4.79 28.78
N GLU A 41 11.63 -4.40 29.16
CA GLU A 41 12.10 -4.56 30.55
C GLU A 41 11.21 -3.81 31.56
N LEU A 42 10.72 -2.62 31.19
CA LEU A 42 9.87 -1.80 32.04
C LEU A 42 8.45 -2.37 32.17
N GLU A 43 7.90 -2.89 31.08
CA GLU A 43 6.60 -3.56 31.06
C GLU A 43 6.63 -4.86 31.86
N GLU A 44 7.65 -5.72 31.69
CA GLU A 44 7.85 -6.94 32.49
C GLU A 44 7.93 -6.66 34.00
N LYS A 45 8.29 -5.43 34.36
CA LYS A 45 8.40 -4.94 35.75
C LYS A 45 7.18 -4.15 36.20
N GLU A 46 6.12 -4.12 35.39
CA GLU A 46 4.85 -3.44 35.65
C GLU A 46 5.04 -1.93 35.93
N LEU A 47 6.01 -1.29 35.25
CA LEU A 47 6.32 0.13 35.42
C LEU A 47 5.73 1.03 34.34
N ILE A 48 5.42 0.46 33.18
CA ILE A 48 4.77 1.11 32.04
C ILE A 48 3.78 0.11 31.43
N GLU A 49 2.87 0.61 30.63
CA GLU A 49 2.03 -0.17 29.72
C GLU A 49 2.48 0.16 28.29
N ILE A 50 2.54 -0.85 27.42
CA ILE A 50 2.85 -0.66 26.00
C ILE A 50 1.56 -0.89 25.21
N GLU A 51 1.20 0.10 24.40
CA GLU A 51 0.11 0.00 23.43
C GLU A 51 0.72 -0.05 22.02
N GLU A 52 0.21 -0.97 21.18
CA GLU A 52 0.56 -1.07 19.77
C GLU A 52 -0.56 -0.49 18.91
N ASP A 53 -0.28 0.61 18.22
CA ASP A 53 -1.16 1.19 17.21
C ASP A 53 -0.67 0.85 15.80
N GLU A 54 -1.55 0.29 14.96
CA GLU A 54 -1.27 0.04 13.55
C GLU A 54 -1.82 1.20 12.68
N ILE A 55 -0.94 1.84 11.90
CA ILE A 55 -1.34 2.86 10.90
C ILE A 55 -1.32 2.23 9.51
N LEU A 56 -2.48 2.09 8.89
CA LEU A 56 -2.62 1.61 7.50
C LEU A 56 -2.54 2.79 6.52
N GLY A 57 -1.45 2.84 5.74
CA GLY A 57 -1.31 3.73 4.59
C GLY A 57 -1.66 3.03 3.28
N TYR A 58 -2.33 3.74 2.37
CA TYR A 58 -2.61 3.24 1.02
C TYR A 58 -2.04 4.22 -0.01
N ASP A 59 -1.10 3.74 -0.82
CA ASP A 59 -0.50 4.49 -1.92
C ASP A 59 -0.94 3.88 -3.27
N LEU A 60 -1.02 4.74 -4.30
CA LEU A 60 -1.21 4.27 -5.66
C LEU A 60 0.04 3.54 -6.14
N THR A 61 -0.16 2.43 -6.84
CA THR A 61 0.90 1.80 -7.61
C THR A 61 1.09 2.52 -8.95
N GLU A 62 2.25 2.35 -9.59
CA GLU A 62 2.48 2.89 -10.94
C GLU A 62 1.38 2.46 -11.95
N GLU A 63 0.89 1.23 -11.83
CA GLU A 63 -0.23 0.73 -12.66
C GLU A 63 -1.55 1.43 -12.30
N GLY A 64 -1.80 1.70 -11.02
CA GLY A 64 -2.96 2.46 -10.58
C GLY A 64 -2.96 3.89 -11.13
N GLU A 65 -1.81 4.56 -11.13
CA GLU A 65 -1.64 5.88 -11.74
C GLU A 65 -1.94 5.85 -13.25
N LYS A 66 -1.38 4.87 -13.98
CA LYS A 66 -1.65 4.69 -15.42
C LYS A 66 -3.14 4.48 -15.71
N ILE A 67 -3.85 3.72 -14.87
CA ILE A 67 -5.29 3.47 -15.03
C ILE A 67 -6.09 4.75 -14.81
N ILE A 68 -5.71 5.60 -13.86
CA ILE A 68 -6.38 6.89 -13.64
C ILE A 68 -6.17 7.81 -14.85
N GLU A 69 -4.96 7.87 -15.39
CA GLU A 69 -4.64 8.75 -16.52
C GLU A 69 -5.24 8.28 -17.85
N ARG A 70 -5.17 6.97 -18.13
CA ARG A 70 -5.44 6.40 -19.46
C ARG A 70 -6.67 5.50 -19.50
N GLY A 71 -7.30 5.24 -18.36
CA GLY A 71 -8.36 4.24 -18.21
C GLY A 71 -7.80 2.81 -18.11
N SER A 72 -8.64 1.87 -17.66
CA SER A 72 -8.25 0.45 -17.58
C SER A 72 -8.07 -0.18 -18.96
N PRO A 73 -7.30 -1.28 -19.10
CA PRO A 73 -7.08 -1.93 -20.39
C PRO A 73 -8.37 -2.27 -21.14
N GLU A 74 -9.37 -2.83 -20.46
CA GLU A 74 -10.67 -3.15 -21.05
C GLU A 74 -11.47 -1.89 -21.44
N TYR A 75 -11.34 -0.80 -20.69
CA TYR A 75 -11.96 0.47 -21.03
C TYR A 75 -11.32 1.06 -22.29
N GLN A 76 -10.00 1.03 -22.38
CA GLN A 76 -9.26 1.47 -23.56
C GLN A 76 -9.71 0.68 -24.81
N LEU A 77 -9.82 -0.64 -24.70
CA LEU A 77 -10.31 -1.50 -25.77
C LEU A 77 -11.73 -1.12 -26.21
N VAL A 78 -12.67 -1.00 -25.27
CA VAL A 78 -14.05 -0.61 -25.59
C VAL A 78 -14.11 0.75 -26.28
N GLU A 79 -13.32 1.72 -25.84
CA GLU A 79 -13.27 3.05 -26.47
C GLU A 79 -12.65 3.03 -27.87
N ARG A 80 -11.70 2.12 -28.15
CA ARG A 80 -11.16 1.91 -29.52
C ARG A 80 -12.20 1.26 -30.43
N VAL A 81 -12.87 0.21 -29.97
CA VAL A 81 -13.94 -0.46 -30.74
C VAL A 81 -15.10 0.51 -31.03
N LYS A 82 -15.50 1.36 -30.07
CA LYS A 82 -16.50 2.43 -30.31
C LYS A 82 -16.10 3.44 -31.40
N LYS A 83 -14.79 3.66 -31.59
CA LYS A 83 -14.24 4.54 -32.63
C LYS A 83 -14.12 3.84 -33.99
N GLY A 84 -14.43 2.55 -34.04
CA GLY A 84 -14.40 1.74 -35.26
C GLY A 84 -13.08 1.00 -35.48
N ASP A 85 -12.16 1.01 -34.50
CA ASP A 85 -10.96 0.16 -34.52
C ASP A 85 -11.32 -1.20 -33.93
N ASP A 86 -11.86 -2.09 -34.75
CA ASP A 86 -12.41 -3.39 -34.33
C ASP A 86 -11.52 -4.57 -34.73
N ARG A 87 -10.49 -4.35 -35.55
CA ARG A 87 -9.56 -5.42 -35.98
C ARG A 87 -8.37 -5.51 -35.05
N PHE A 88 -7.90 -6.74 -34.81
CA PHE A 88 -6.71 -6.97 -33.99
C PHE A 88 -5.47 -6.22 -34.49
N SER A 89 -5.33 -6.05 -35.81
CA SER A 89 -4.23 -5.28 -36.42
C SER A 89 -4.25 -3.79 -36.06
N GLU A 90 -5.42 -3.24 -35.72
CA GLU A 90 -5.63 -1.83 -35.39
C GLU A 90 -5.47 -1.55 -33.89
N LEU A 91 -5.46 -2.60 -33.07
CA LEU A 91 -5.45 -2.53 -31.60
C LEU A 91 -4.10 -2.92 -30.98
N GLN A 92 -3.03 -2.99 -31.79
CA GLN A 92 -1.68 -3.38 -31.33
C GLN A 92 -0.99 -2.30 -30.48
N ASP A 93 -1.56 -1.09 -30.40
CA ASP A 93 -1.04 0.04 -29.63
C ASP A 93 -1.38 -0.04 -28.13
N ILE A 94 -2.31 -0.93 -27.76
CA ILE A 94 -2.64 -1.26 -26.37
C ILE A 94 -2.15 -2.67 -26.02
N ASP A 95 -2.12 -3.00 -24.72
CA ASP A 95 -1.93 -4.38 -24.27
C ASP A 95 -3.18 -5.21 -24.59
N LEU A 96 -3.27 -5.65 -25.85
CA LEU A 96 -4.47 -6.26 -26.41
C LEU A 96 -4.83 -7.57 -25.70
N ASP A 97 -3.83 -8.38 -25.33
CA ASP A 97 -4.06 -9.66 -24.64
C ASP A 97 -4.69 -9.44 -23.27
N LEU A 98 -4.15 -8.49 -22.49
CA LEU A 98 -4.69 -8.13 -21.19
C LEU A 98 -6.08 -7.50 -21.30
N ALA A 99 -6.25 -6.59 -22.26
CA ALA A 99 -7.51 -5.90 -22.49
C ALA A 99 -8.63 -6.85 -22.92
N LEU A 100 -8.37 -7.76 -23.87
CA LEU A 100 -9.34 -8.77 -24.31
C LEU A 100 -9.70 -9.73 -23.18
N GLY A 101 -8.71 -10.19 -22.41
CA GLY A 101 -8.93 -11.07 -21.26
C GLY A 101 -9.91 -10.45 -20.26
N LYS A 102 -9.64 -9.20 -19.84
CA LYS A 102 -10.48 -8.47 -18.88
C LYS A 102 -11.84 -8.08 -19.45
N ALA A 103 -11.90 -7.65 -20.71
CA ALA A 103 -13.15 -7.26 -21.36
C ALA A 103 -14.10 -8.46 -21.52
N ARG A 104 -13.56 -9.64 -21.87
CA ARG A 104 -14.35 -10.88 -21.97
C ARG A 104 -14.82 -11.38 -20.61
N GLU A 105 -13.96 -11.34 -19.58
CA GLU A 105 -14.37 -11.68 -18.20
C GLU A 105 -15.57 -10.85 -17.74
N LYS A 106 -15.62 -9.58 -18.17
CA LYS A 106 -16.69 -8.63 -17.85
C LYS A 106 -17.86 -8.64 -18.83
N ASN A 107 -17.86 -9.50 -19.85
CA ASN A 107 -18.85 -9.55 -20.93
C ASN A 107 -19.05 -8.19 -21.62
N LEU A 108 -17.97 -7.46 -21.86
CA LEU A 108 -18.00 -6.16 -22.56
C LEU A 108 -17.80 -6.30 -24.07
N VAL A 109 -17.16 -7.39 -24.49
CA VAL A 109 -16.81 -7.65 -25.89
C VAL A 109 -16.93 -9.14 -26.23
N GLU A 110 -17.24 -9.41 -27.48
CA GLU A 110 -17.14 -10.72 -28.13
C GLU A 110 -16.09 -10.66 -29.26
N ILE A 111 -15.61 -11.83 -29.69
CA ILE A 111 -14.65 -11.93 -30.79
C ILE A 111 -15.25 -12.86 -31.83
N ASP A 112 -15.45 -12.34 -33.05
CA ASP A 112 -15.87 -13.12 -34.20
C ASP A 112 -14.90 -12.94 -35.37
N GLU A 113 -14.39 -14.04 -35.91
CA GLU A 113 -13.42 -14.08 -37.02
C GLU A 113 -12.25 -13.07 -36.98
N GLY A 114 -11.77 -12.70 -35.78
CA GLY A 114 -10.67 -11.74 -35.59
C GLY A 114 -11.09 -10.27 -35.52
N VAL A 115 -12.40 -10.02 -35.41
CA VAL A 115 -13.03 -8.73 -35.14
C VAL A 115 -13.53 -8.73 -33.70
N VAL A 116 -13.33 -7.62 -32.99
CA VAL A 116 -13.83 -7.38 -31.64
C VAL A 116 -15.14 -6.61 -31.72
N GLU A 117 -16.22 -7.19 -31.21
CA GLU A 117 -17.54 -6.55 -31.18
C GLU A 117 -17.95 -6.24 -29.73
N LEU A 118 -18.64 -5.13 -29.52
CA LEU A 118 -19.22 -4.82 -28.20
C LEU A 118 -20.47 -5.70 -28.00
N THR A 119 -20.60 -6.29 -26.81
CA THR A 119 -21.82 -6.99 -26.38
C THR A 119 -22.95 -6.00 -26.08
#